data_AF-A0A958GVW4-F1
#
_entry.id   AF-A0A958GVW4-F1
#
_cell.length_a   1.000
_cell.length_b   1.000
_cell.length_c   1.000
_cell.angle_alpha   90.00
_cell.angle_beta   90.00
_cell.angle_gamma   90.00
#
_symmetry.space_group_name_H-M   'P 1'
#
loop_
_entity.id
_entity.type
_entity.pdbx_description
1 polymer ?
#
loop_
_entity_poly.entity_id
_entity_poly.type
_entity_poly.pdbx_seq_one_letter_code
_entity_poly.pdbx_strand_id
1 'polypeptide(L)'
;MQIETTSLVRQALRESGFCWVSVRSDSMAPTLRAGDEVRIEPLRRPPLPGEVLVFQGFRGMTVHRYLYATLRRRGLWIRTKGDAAPGADALVPLKAVVGRATRVRRAGSEKTINRRGGAIGVALTAGELFVRSSLRKALTPATRTETRALAGYGLALEVDRAFDPALLDMWLKQASNQSATSALRLRLDRKLHHDDPLHVEREEDRIYSSAFVLEMTGKDFVLRVVPAVGARNHPCPNALENGLRALLATLCNRDENSVMLHAAAVALDETSGAWIAPGASGTGKTTLCRVLQAEGALVLGDDLILLRNTPEGLMVEGSPFSGDGIDIPKTPGRFPLHGWLILEKADRHELGATTPGRVAAAIGGALQGQGMDAEQILERASVLSGMTPGWRLRFARAPGLRQYMDQAFRDGNPD
;
A
#
# COMPACT_ATOMS: atom_id res chain seq x y z
N MET A 1 21.64 29.98 -8.15
CA MET A 1 22.33 28.87 -8.84
C MET A 1 21.47 27.66 -9.20
N GLN A 2 20.81 26.92 -8.29
CA GLN A 2 20.11 25.67 -8.70
C GLN A 2 18.83 25.87 -9.53
N ILE A 3 18.10 26.97 -9.33
CA ILE A 3 16.89 27.30 -10.11
C ILE A 3 17.24 27.62 -11.58
N GLU A 4 18.42 28.21 -11.81
CA GLU A 4 18.87 28.63 -13.13
C GLU A 4 19.14 27.46 -14.08
N THR A 5 19.67 26.34 -13.56
CA THR A 5 19.94 25.16 -14.41
C THR A 5 18.66 24.54 -14.97
N THR A 6 17.62 24.43 -14.15
CA THR A 6 16.34 23.82 -14.57
C THR A 6 15.58 24.72 -15.54
N SER A 7 15.62 26.05 -15.36
CA SER A 7 15.03 26.99 -16.31
C SER A 7 15.75 26.95 -17.65
N LEU A 8 17.08 26.87 -17.66
CA LEU A 8 17.89 26.74 -18.88
C LEU A 8 17.58 25.44 -19.63
N VAL A 9 17.50 24.31 -18.92
CA VAL A 9 17.12 23.02 -19.52
C VAL A 9 15.72 23.08 -20.10
N ARG A 10 14.74 23.65 -19.38
CA ARG A 10 13.37 23.80 -19.90
C ARG A 10 13.32 24.71 -21.14
N GLN A 11 14.13 25.77 -21.18
CA GLN A 11 14.24 26.64 -22.34
C GLN A 11 14.84 25.90 -23.54
N ALA A 12 15.98 25.24 -23.36
CA ALA A 12 16.62 24.44 -24.41
C ALA A 12 15.67 23.35 -24.96
N LEU A 13 14.90 22.69 -24.09
CA LEU A 13 13.88 21.72 -24.49
C LEU A 13 12.76 22.33 -25.33
N ARG A 14 12.36 23.59 -25.08
CA ARG A 14 11.35 24.30 -25.88
C ARG A 14 11.88 24.70 -27.26
N GLU A 15 13.12 25.17 -27.32
CA GLU A 15 13.73 25.69 -28.55
C GLU A 15 14.21 24.57 -29.47
N SER A 16 14.88 23.55 -28.92
CA SER A 16 15.57 22.50 -29.70
C SER A 16 14.88 21.14 -29.66
N GLY A 17 13.85 20.96 -28.83
CA GLY A 17 13.13 19.70 -28.68
C GLY A 17 13.90 18.58 -27.95
N PHE A 18 15.17 18.81 -27.60
CA PHE A 18 15.98 17.97 -26.71
C PHE A 18 17.17 18.78 -26.16
N CYS A 19 17.83 18.28 -25.12
CA CYS A 19 19.13 18.80 -24.67
C CYS A 19 19.98 17.70 -24.03
N TRP A 20 21.30 17.89 -23.99
CA TRP A 20 22.23 17.00 -23.29
C TRP A 20 22.62 17.60 -21.95
N VAL A 21 22.65 16.77 -20.91
CA VAL A 21 23.02 17.19 -19.55
C VAL A 21 23.97 16.17 -18.94
N SER A 22 25.02 16.63 -18.27
CA SER A 22 25.99 15.76 -17.59
C SER A 22 25.43 15.18 -16.28
N VAL A 23 25.64 13.88 -16.08
CA VAL A 23 25.30 13.14 -14.86
C VAL A 23 26.42 13.30 -13.84
N ARG A 24 26.09 13.69 -12.61
CA ARG A 24 27.06 13.98 -11.55
C ARG A 24 27.14 12.94 -10.44
N SER A 25 26.25 11.96 -10.43
CA SER A 25 26.15 10.96 -9.37
C SER A 25 25.91 9.56 -9.92
N ASP A 26 26.21 8.56 -9.08
CA ASP A 26 26.04 7.14 -9.42
C ASP A 26 24.73 6.52 -8.89
N SER A 27 23.73 7.34 -8.51
CA SER A 27 22.44 6.83 -7.99
C SER A 27 21.68 5.99 -9.02
N MET A 28 22.01 6.14 -10.31
CA MET A 28 21.46 5.39 -11.43
C MET A 28 22.39 4.30 -11.95
N ALA A 29 23.47 3.96 -11.24
CA ALA A 29 24.33 2.87 -11.66
C ALA A 29 23.56 1.53 -11.65
N PRO A 30 23.79 0.62 -12.63
CA PRO A 30 24.76 0.72 -13.72
C PRO A 30 24.27 1.48 -14.97
N THR A 31 22.99 1.88 -15.02
CA THR A 31 22.35 2.49 -16.20
C THR A 31 22.99 3.82 -16.57
N LEU A 32 23.14 4.72 -15.60
CA LEU A 32 23.88 5.98 -15.74
C LEU A 32 24.97 6.02 -14.67
N ARG A 33 26.12 6.60 -15.02
CA ARG A 33 27.28 6.78 -14.15
C ARG A 33 27.65 8.25 -14.10
N ALA A 34 28.30 8.67 -13.03
CA ALA A 34 28.92 9.98 -12.97
C ALA A 34 29.87 10.16 -14.18
N GLY A 35 29.76 11.31 -14.85
CA GLY A 35 30.50 11.63 -16.07
C GLY A 35 29.78 11.26 -17.38
N ASP A 36 28.67 10.51 -17.33
CA ASP A 36 27.83 10.32 -18.52
C ASP A 36 27.15 11.62 -18.95
N GLU A 37 26.78 11.75 -20.23
CA GLU A 37 25.82 12.75 -20.67
C GLU A 37 24.48 12.08 -21.00
N VAL A 38 23.37 12.67 -20.59
CA VAL A 38 22.02 12.15 -20.84
C VAL A 38 21.23 13.09 -21.76
N ARG A 39 20.63 12.52 -22.80
CA ARG A 39 19.71 13.23 -23.70
C ARG A 39 18.34 13.30 -23.05
N ILE A 40 17.87 14.51 -22.80
CA ILE A 40 16.55 14.80 -22.23
C ILE A 40 15.64 15.26 -23.36
N GLU A 41 14.43 14.72 -23.40
CA GLU A 41 13.37 15.11 -24.34
C GLU A 41 12.11 15.56 -23.58
N PRO A 42 11.28 16.45 -24.14
CA PRO A 42 10.01 16.83 -23.53
C PRO A 42 9.09 15.63 -23.32
N LEU A 43 8.36 15.65 -22.21
CA LEU A 43 7.37 14.63 -21.89
C LEU A 43 6.09 14.87 -22.71
N ARG A 44 5.98 14.25 -23.90
CA ARG A 44 4.82 14.40 -24.81
C ARG A 44 3.61 13.54 -24.44
N ARG A 45 3.81 12.55 -23.57
CA ARG A 45 2.77 11.63 -23.08
C ARG A 45 3.06 11.26 -21.63
N PRO A 46 2.09 10.74 -20.88
CA PRO A 46 2.36 10.17 -19.57
C PRO A 46 3.55 9.19 -19.59
N PRO A 47 4.41 9.22 -18.55
CA PRO A 47 5.60 8.37 -18.49
C PRO A 47 5.19 6.91 -18.25
N LEU A 48 5.95 5.97 -18.82
CA LEU A 48 5.75 4.54 -18.64
C LEU A 48 6.69 3.99 -17.56
N PRO A 49 6.24 3.03 -16.71
CA PRO A 49 7.12 2.36 -15.75
C PRO A 49 8.41 1.89 -16.41
N GLY A 50 9.53 2.14 -15.72
CA GLY A 50 10.86 1.83 -16.23
C GLY A 50 11.50 2.91 -17.11
N GLU A 51 10.76 3.93 -17.57
CA GLU A 51 11.36 5.11 -18.23
C GLU A 51 12.17 5.93 -17.22
N VAL A 52 13.28 6.52 -17.67
CA VAL A 52 14.11 7.39 -16.82
C VAL A 52 13.64 8.83 -16.99
N LEU A 53 13.25 9.46 -15.88
CA LEU A 53 12.73 10.82 -15.87
C LEU A 53 13.75 11.78 -15.26
N VAL A 54 13.78 12.98 -15.80
CA VAL A 54 14.51 14.11 -15.22
C VAL A 54 13.49 15.05 -14.60
N PHE A 55 13.65 15.34 -13.31
CA PHE A 55 12.72 16.19 -12.56
C PHE A 55 13.47 17.10 -11.58
N GLN A 56 12.81 18.17 -11.17
CA GLN A 56 13.29 19.03 -10.10
C GLN A 56 12.98 18.38 -8.75
N GLY A 57 14.00 17.82 -8.09
CA GLY A 57 13.93 17.33 -6.73
C GLY A 57 14.38 18.38 -5.71
N PHE A 58 14.37 18.00 -4.43
CA PHE A 58 14.81 18.87 -3.32
C PHE A 58 16.31 19.22 -3.39
N ARG A 59 17.15 18.29 -3.89
CA ARG A 59 18.61 18.49 -4.01
C ARG A 59 19.04 19.05 -5.37
N GLY A 60 18.10 19.46 -6.22
CA GLY A 60 18.36 19.89 -7.59
C GLY A 60 17.71 18.98 -8.63
N MET A 61 18.21 19.04 -9.87
CA MET A 61 17.77 18.12 -10.93
C MET A 61 18.19 16.69 -10.63
N THR A 62 17.21 15.80 -10.62
CA THR A 62 17.38 14.38 -10.37
C THR A 62 16.96 13.59 -11.60
N VAL A 63 17.74 12.57 -11.94
CA VAL A 63 17.46 11.65 -13.05
C VAL A 63 17.23 10.28 -12.45
N HIS A 64 15.98 9.83 -12.33
CA HIS A 64 15.66 8.52 -11.73
C HIS A 64 14.60 7.77 -12.54
N ARG A 65 14.51 6.45 -12.32
CA ARG A 65 13.56 5.60 -13.01
C ARG A 65 12.15 5.78 -12.45
N TYR A 66 11.18 5.99 -13.33
CA TYR A 66 9.77 6.09 -12.98
C TYR A 66 9.20 4.72 -12.62
N LEU A 67 8.49 4.68 -11.49
CA LEU A 67 7.84 3.47 -10.99
C LEU A 67 6.33 3.53 -11.25
N TYR A 68 5.65 4.52 -10.69
CA TYR A 68 4.20 4.70 -10.80
C TYR A 68 3.78 6.14 -10.50
N ALA A 69 2.51 6.46 -10.77
CA ALA A 69 1.87 7.72 -10.42
C ALA A 69 0.68 7.50 -9.47
N THR A 70 0.34 8.52 -8.69
CA THR A 70 -0.79 8.54 -7.75
C THR A 70 -1.45 9.92 -7.79
N LEU A 71 -2.79 9.96 -7.67
CA LEU A 71 -3.55 11.20 -7.61
C LEU A 71 -3.59 11.70 -6.17
N ARG A 72 -3.36 13.01 -5.96
CA ARG A 72 -3.59 13.69 -4.67
C ARG A 72 -4.44 14.93 -4.89
N ARG A 73 -4.93 15.57 -3.81
CA ARG A 73 -5.75 16.80 -3.86
C ARG A 73 -5.20 17.92 -4.77
N ARG A 74 -3.90 17.93 -5.07
CA ARG A 74 -3.22 18.95 -5.91
C ARG A 74 -2.65 18.39 -7.23
N GLY A 75 -3.24 17.33 -7.77
CA GLY A 75 -2.90 16.76 -9.08
C GLY A 75 -2.11 15.45 -9.01
N LEU A 76 -1.50 15.07 -10.12
CA LEU A 76 -0.77 13.80 -10.25
C LEU A 76 0.63 13.90 -9.65
N TRP A 77 1.01 12.91 -8.84
CA TRP A 77 2.33 12.75 -8.25
C TRP A 77 2.97 11.46 -8.75
N ILE A 78 4.27 11.46 -8.93
CA ILE A 78 5.05 10.33 -9.41
C ILE A 78 5.98 9.82 -8.32
N ARG A 79 6.21 8.51 -8.35
CA ARG A 79 7.24 7.82 -7.58
C ARG A 79 8.38 7.43 -8.51
N THR A 80 9.60 7.77 -8.13
CA THR A 80 10.82 7.42 -8.87
C THR A 80 11.80 6.70 -7.95
N LYS A 81 12.81 6.06 -8.53
CA LYS A 81 13.91 5.44 -7.78
C LYS A 81 15.19 5.41 -8.62
N GLY A 82 16.32 5.68 -7.98
CA GLY A 82 17.64 5.42 -8.56
C GLY A 82 17.91 3.91 -8.66
N ASP A 83 18.51 3.46 -9.76
CA ASP A 83 18.81 2.04 -9.96
C ASP A 83 19.73 1.45 -8.87
N ALA A 84 20.64 2.27 -8.34
CA ALA A 84 21.52 1.92 -7.20
C ALA A 84 21.00 2.43 -5.85
N ALA A 85 19.87 3.15 -5.82
CA ALA A 85 19.33 3.70 -4.59
C ALA A 85 18.75 2.58 -3.69
N PRO A 86 18.92 2.66 -2.35
CA PRO A 86 18.41 1.65 -1.42
C PRO A 86 16.88 1.68 -1.26
N GLY A 87 16.22 2.76 -1.69
CA GLY A 87 14.77 2.92 -1.58
C GLY A 87 14.21 3.84 -2.65
N ALA A 88 12.88 3.94 -2.73
CA ALA A 88 12.21 4.87 -3.63
C ALA A 88 12.31 6.31 -3.13
N ASP A 89 12.28 7.27 -4.06
CA ASP A 89 12.30 8.69 -3.76
C ASP A 89 11.01 9.15 -3.06
N ALA A 90 11.02 10.34 -2.47
CA ALA A 90 9.78 11.01 -2.09
C ALA A 90 8.88 11.23 -3.33
N LEU A 91 7.57 11.33 -3.12
CA LEU A 91 6.65 11.65 -4.21
C LEU A 91 6.95 13.03 -4.79
N VAL A 92 6.99 13.11 -6.12
CA VAL A 92 7.28 14.35 -6.87
C VAL A 92 6.04 14.72 -7.68
N PRO A 93 5.57 15.97 -7.68
CA PRO A 93 4.42 16.32 -8.49
C PRO A 93 4.79 16.24 -9.98
N LEU A 94 3.91 15.73 -10.84
CA LEU A 94 4.22 15.52 -12.26
C LEU A 94 4.72 16.80 -12.95
N LYS A 95 4.21 17.97 -12.55
CA LYS A 95 4.65 19.29 -13.05
C LYS A 95 6.13 19.59 -12.80
N ALA A 96 6.76 18.95 -11.81
CA ALA A 96 8.19 19.10 -11.53
C ALA A 96 9.05 18.28 -12.49
N VAL A 97 8.47 17.37 -13.28
CA VAL A 97 9.18 16.68 -14.37
C VAL A 97 9.59 17.70 -15.41
N VAL A 98 10.87 17.64 -15.78
CA VAL A 98 11.50 18.47 -16.79
C VAL A 98 11.42 17.77 -18.15
N GLY A 99 11.69 16.47 -18.17
CA GLY A 99 11.62 15.65 -19.38
C GLY A 99 11.96 14.19 -19.12
N ARG A 100 12.11 13.42 -20.20
CA ARG A 100 12.49 12.01 -20.19
C ARG A 100 13.91 11.86 -20.72
N ALA A 101 14.72 11.09 -20.00
CA ALA A 101 16.03 10.65 -20.46
C ALA A 101 15.87 9.50 -21.45
N THR A 102 16.32 9.67 -22.70
CA THR A 102 16.14 8.68 -23.78
C THR A 102 17.44 8.02 -24.22
N ARG A 103 18.56 8.75 -24.14
CA ARG A 103 19.88 8.26 -24.55
C ARG A 103 20.96 8.67 -23.56
N VAL A 104 22.03 7.90 -23.52
CA VAL A 104 23.23 8.17 -22.71
C VAL A 104 24.46 8.16 -23.61
N ARG A 105 25.36 9.11 -23.41
CA ARG A 105 26.69 9.14 -24.01
C ARG A 105 27.73 8.82 -22.94
N ARG A 106 28.54 7.80 -23.20
CA ARG A 106 29.64 7.35 -22.33
C ARG A 106 30.88 7.08 -23.17
N ALA A 107 31.98 7.76 -22.87
CA ALA A 107 33.25 7.61 -23.58
C ALA A 107 33.11 7.67 -25.12
N GLY A 108 32.35 8.65 -25.61
CA GLY A 108 32.10 8.84 -27.05
C GLY A 108 31.06 7.89 -27.68
N SER A 109 30.62 6.85 -26.98
CA SER A 109 29.56 5.95 -27.44
C SER A 109 28.18 6.42 -26.99
N GLU A 110 27.19 6.41 -27.89
CA GLU A 110 25.79 6.75 -27.59
C GLU A 110 24.94 5.47 -27.53
N LYS A 111 24.12 5.35 -26.49
CA LYS A 111 23.23 4.20 -26.28
C LYS A 111 21.85 4.65 -25.89
N THR A 112 20.82 3.95 -26.37
CA THR A 112 19.45 4.13 -25.90
C THR A 112 19.34 3.63 -24.47
N ILE A 113 18.72 4.42 -23.59
CA ILE A 113 18.46 4.00 -22.22
C ILE A 113 17.32 2.97 -22.25
N ASN A 114 17.65 1.73 -21.94
CA ASN A 114 16.70 0.64 -22.00
C ASN A 114 15.78 0.66 -20.76
N ARG A 115 14.48 0.41 -20.96
CA ARG A 115 13.51 0.36 -19.84
C ARG A 115 13.79 -0.76 -18.85
N ARG A 116 14.48 -1.82 -19.32
CA ARG A 116 14.82 -3.04 -18.57
C ARG A 116 16.25 -3.05 -17.99
N GLY A 117 17.09 -2.07 -18.31
CA GLY A 117 18.50 -2.07 -17.90
C GLY A 117 18.68 -1.55 -16.47
N GLY A 118 19.40 -2.28 -15.62
CA GLY A 118 19.68 -1.95 -14.22
C GLY A 118 19.34 -3.09 -13.27
N ALA A 119 19.77 -3.06 -12.01
CA ALA A 119 19.44 -4.08 -10.98
C ALA A 119 17.92 -4.29 -10.79
N ILE A 120 17.08 -3.47 -11.42
CA ILE A 120 15.63 -3.66 -11.58
C ILE A 120 15.32 -4.85 -12.51
N GLY A 121 16.19 -5.23 -13.44
CA GLY A 121 16.09 -6.51 -14.16
C GLY A 121 16.20 -7.70 -13.21
N VAL A 122 17.11 -7.63 -12.22
CA VAL A 122 17.29 -8.63 -11.15
C VAL A 122 16.24 -8.50 -10.05
N ALA A 123 15.73 -7.30 -9.75
CA ALA A 123 14.58 -7.11 -8.88
C ALA A 123 13.24 -7.40 -9.58
N LEU A 124 13.22 -7.49 -10.91
CA LEU A 124 12.16 -8.09 -11.72
C LEU A 124 12.33 -9.60 -11.81
N THR A 125 13.53 -10.17 -11.62
CA THR A 125 13.75 -11.64 -11.50
C THR A 125 13.51 -12.13 -10.06
N ALA A 126 13.91 -11.35 -9.05
CA ALA A 126 13.60 -11.55 -7.64
C ALA A 126 12.15 -11.13 -7.36
N GLY A 127 11.65 -10.13 -8.09
CA GLY A 127 10.25 -9.83 -8.26
C GLY A 127 9.53 -10.98 -8.94
N GLU A 128 10.06 -11.61 -10.00
CA GLU A 128 9.52 -12.85 -10.58
C GLU A 128 9.60 -14.02 -9.59
N LEU A 129 10.59 -14.10 -8.70
CA LEU A 129 10.69 -15.16 -7.69
C LEU A 129 9.75 -14.90 -6.49
N PHE A 130 9.54 -13.64 -6.10
CA PHE A 130 8.61 -13.19 -5.06
C PHE A 130 7.16 -13.24 -5.58
N VAL A 131 6.95 -12.85 -6.83
CA VAL A 131 5.71 -13.00 -7.60
C VAL A 131 5.49 -14.48 -7.89
N ARG A 132 6.50 -15.30 -8.23
CA ARG A 132 6.33 -16.77 -8.32
C ARG A 132 6.08 -17.43 -6.98
N SER A 133 6.66 -16.95 -5.86
CA SER A 133 6.42 -17.53 -4.53
C SER A 133 5.07 -17.10 -3.97
N SER A 134 4.70 -15.83 -4.10
CA SER A 134 3.40 -15.30 -3.68
C SER A 134 2.28 -15.72 -4.62
N LEU A 135 2.54 -15.92 -5.92
CA LEU A 135 1.54 -16.43 -6.88
C LEU A 135 1.46 -17.96 -6.96
N ARG A 136 2.55 -18.74 -6.76
CA ARG A 136 2.40 -20.20 -6.52
C ARG A 136 1.66 -20.44 -5.21
N LYS A 137 1.90 -19.60 -4.21
CA LYS A 137 1.12 -19.54 -2.96
C LYS A 137 -0.25 -18.89 -3.10
N ALA A 138 -0.64 -18.29 -4.23
CA ALA A 138 -1.98 -17.73 -4.44
C ALA A 138 -2.83 -18.57 -5.41
N LEU A 139 -2.23 -19.38 -6.31
CA LEU A 139 -2.97 -19.97 -7.43
C LEU A 139 -2.98 -21.50 -7.52
N THR A 140 -2.44 -22.20 -6.53
CA THR A 140 -2.84 -23.58 -6.25
C THR A 140 -2.85 -23.79 -4.74
N PRO A 141 -3.75 -24.66 -4.25
CA PRO A 141 -4.64 -24.51 -3.07
C PRO A 141 -5.09 -23.12 -2.56
N ALA A 142 -4.37 -22.03 -2.79
CA ALA A 142 -4.66 -20.75 -2.15
C ALA A 142 -5.73 -19.89 -2.81
N THR A 143 -6.06 -20.11 -4.08
CA THR A 143 -7.34 -19.64 -4.64
C THR A 143 -8.53 -20.32 -3.97
N ARG A 144 -8.34 -21.40 -3.20
CA ARG A 144 -9.35 -21.89 -2.25
C ARG A 144 -9.19 -21.29 -0.85
N THR A 145 -7.98 -20.94 -0.41
CA THR A 145 -7.71 -20.36 0.92
C THR A 145 -8.06 -18.87 1.00
N GLU A 146 -7.71 -18.06 0.02
CA GLU A 146 -8.10 -16.64 -0.11
C GLU A 146 -9.59 -16.51 -0.45
N THR A 147 -10.13 -17.40 -1.29
CA THR A 147 -11.58 -17.48 -1.52
C THR A 147 -12.31 -18.00 -0.28
N ARG A 148 -11.70 -18.84 0.58
CA ARG A 148 -12.22 -19.19 1.92
C ARG A 148 -12.10 -18.04 2.91
N ALA A 149 -11.02 -17.27 2.88
CA ALA A 149 -10.84 -16.09 3.72
C ALA A 149 -11.88 -15.02 3.37
N LEU A 150 -12.09 -14.76 2.06
CA LEU A 150 -13.14 -13.88 1.55
C LEU A 150 -14.55 -14.47 1.75
N ALA A 151 -14.75 -15.79 1.66
CA ALA A 151 -16.02 -16.43 2.01
C ALA A 151 -16.32 -16.34 3.51
N GLY A 152 -15.29 -16.33 4.37
CA GLY A 152 -15.43 -15.98 5.79
C GLY A 152 -15.94 -14.55 6.01
N TYR A 153 -15.82 -13.69 5.00
CA TYR A 153 -16.40 -12.35 4.92
C TYR A 153 -17.65 -12.25 4.02
N GLY A 154 -18.24 -13.38 3.59
CA GLY A 154 -19.46 -13.40 2.76
C GLY A 154 -19.28 -13.02 1.28
N LEU A 155 -18.05 -12.94 0.79
CA LEU A 155 -17.76 -12.59 -0.60
C LEU A 155 -17.65 -13.86 -1.47
N ALA A 156 -18.47 -13.95 -2.53
CA ALA A 156 -18.31 -14.95 -3.58
C ALA A 156 -17.59 -14.34 -4.80
N LEU A 157 -16.52 -14.99 -5.23
CA LEU A 157 -15.74 -14.53 -6.36
C LEU A 157 -16.31 -15.15 -7.65
N GLU A 158 -17.24 -14.46 -8.31
CA GLU A 158 -17.75 -14.85 -9.64
C GLU A 158 -16.91 -14.22 -10.75
N VAL A 159 -15.87 -14.92 -11.16
CA VAL A 159 -15.08 -14.53 -12.32
C VAL A 159 -15.95 -14.68 -13.58
N ASP A 160 -16.21 -13.58 -14.29
CA ASP A 160 -17.02 -13.56 -15.51
C ASP A 160 -16.48 -14.57 -16.54
N ARG A 161 -17.34 -15.31 -17.25
CA ARG A 161 -16.96 -16.39 -18.17
C ARG A 161 -16.10 -15.92 -19.35
N ALA A 162 -16.08 -14.62 -19.64
CA ALA A 162 -15.16 -14.00 -20.59
C ALA A 162 -13.72 -13.86 -20.06
N PHE A 163 -13.49 -14.18 -18.79
CA PHE A 163 -12.19 -14.24 -18.16
C PHE A 163 -11.57 -15.61 -18.43
N ASP A 164 -10.72 -15.67 -19.45
CA ASP A 164 -9.98 -16.89 -19.75
C ASP A 164 -9.09 -17.26 -18.54
N PRO A 165 -9.27 -18.43 -17.91
CA PRO A 165 -8.38 -18.90 -16.84
C PRO A 165 -6.93 -18.98 -17.32
N ALA A 166 -6.70 -19.17 -18.62
CA ALA A 166 -5.38 -19.07 -19.24
C ALA A 166 -4.91 -17.61 -19.35
N LEU A 167 -5.78 -16.59 -19.43
CA LEU A 167 -5.39 -15.18 -19.27
C LEU A 167 -4.98 -14.85 -17.84
N LEU A 168 -5.55 -15.50 -16.82
CA LEU A 168 -5.06 -15.42 -15.45
C LEU A 168 -3.67 -16.04 -15.39
N ASP A 169 -3.52 -17.29 -15.80
CA ASP A 169 -2.25 -18.01 -15.80
C ASP A 169 -1.18 -17.33 -16.71
N MET A 170 -1.59 -16.66 -17.78
CA MET A 170 -0.75 -15.87 -18.69
C MET A 170 -0.50 -14.43 -18.18
N TRP A 171 -1.38 -13.83 -17.39
CA TRP A 171 -1.08 -12.62 -16.59
C TRP A 171 0.00 -12.92 -15.54
N LEU A 172 -0.08 -14.11 -14.96
CA LEU A 172 0.82 -14.62 -13.92
C LEU A 172 2.15 -15.12 -14.50
N LYS A 173 2.19 -15.51 -15.78
CA LYS A 173 3.38 -16.02 -16.49
C LYS A 173 4.00 -15.04 -17.50
N GLN A 174 3.24 -14.08 -18.03
CA GLN A 174 3.64 -13.19 -19.15
C GLN A 174 2.93 -11.82 -19.11
N ALA A 175 3.15 -11.03 -18.05
CA ALA A 175 2.72 -9.62 -17.94
C ALA A 175 3.46 -8.66 -18.91
N SER A 176 3.59 -9.01 -20.19
CA SER A 176 4.38 -8.22 -21.14
C SER A 176 3.73 -7.87 -22.48
N ASN A 177 2.51 -8.28 -22.87
CA ASN A 177 2.10 -7.95 -24.26
C ASN A 177 0.63 -7.84 -24.72
N GLN A 178 -0.41 -7.68 -23.88
CA GLN A 178 -1.76 -7.45 -24.44
C GLN A 178 -2.62 -6.41 -23.70
N SER A 179 -3.39 -5.67 -24.50
CA SER A 179 -4.26 -4.53 -24.17
C SER A 179 -5.72 -4.95 -23.97
N ALA A 180 -5.98 -5.92 -23.11
CA ALA A 180 -7.34 -6.34 -22.77
C ALA A 180 -7.80 -5.66 -21.47
N THR A 181 -8.94 -4.98 -21.51
CA THR A 181 -9.64 -4.49 -20.31
C THR A 181 -10.35 -5.68 -19.68
N SER A 182 -9.74 -6.33 -18.69
CA SER A 182 -10.37 -7.44 -17.97
C SER A 182 -11.15 -6.88 -16.77
N ALA A 183 -12.46 -7.07 -16.77
CA ALA A 183 -13.30 -6.76 -15.61
C ALA A 183 -13.43 -8.01 -14.75
N LEU A 184 -13.08 -7.91 -13.47
CA LEU A 184 -13.41 -8.93 -12.49
C LEU A 184 -14.74 -8.52 -11.85
N ARG A 185 -15.81 -9.26 -12.11
CA ARG A 185 -17.03 -9.12 -11.31
C ARG A 185 -16.83 -9.87 -10.01
N LEU A 186 -17.28 -9.28 -8.91
CA LEU A 186 -17.25 -9.85 -7.58
C LEU A 186 -18.67 -9.74 -7.04
N ARG A 187 -19.27 -10.87 -6.67
CA ARG A 187 -20.67 -10.91 -6.24
C ARG A 187 -20.73 -11.31 -4.77
N LEU A 188 -21.26 -10.46 -3.89
CA LEU A 188 -21.45 -10.89 -2.50
C LEU A 188 -22.54 -11.97 -2.44
N ASP A 189 -22.23 -13.11 -1.82
CA ASP A 189 -23.24 -14.14 -1.55
C ASP A 189 -23.83 -13.89 -0.16
N ARG A 190 -25.15 -13.87 -0.11
CA ARG A 190 -25.95 -13.09 0.84
C ARG A 190 -26.13 -13.75 2.20
N LYS A 191 -25.27 -14.69 2.61
CA LYS A 191 -25.49 -15.51 3.80
C LYS A 191 -25.11 -14.87 5.14
N LEU A 192 -24.61 -13.63 5.14
CA LEU A 192 -24.23 -12.91 6.36
C LEU A 192 -24.89 -11.52 6.36
N HIS A 193 -26.10 -11.45 6.90
CA HIS A 193 -26.65 -10.39 7.77
C HIS A 193 -28.19 -10.42 7.76
N HIS A 194 -28.76 -10.29 8.97
CA HIS A 194 -30.18 -10.20 9.29
C HIS A 194 -30.88 -9.03 8.58
N ASP A 195 -32.18 -9.18 8.43
CA ASP A 195 -33.13 -8.33 7.71
C ASP A 195 -33.03 -6.83 8.01
N ASP A 196 -32.64 -6.02 7.02
CA ASP A 196 -33.17 -4.66 6.81
C ASP A 196 -32.89 -4.17 5.36
N PRO A 197 -33.89 -3.78 4.55
CA PRO A 197 -33.67 -3.26 3.21
C PRO A 197 -33.50 -1.74 3.22
N LEU A 198 -32.29 -1.26 3.48
CA LEU A 198 -31.96 0.16 3.25
C LEU A 198 -31.80 0.44 1.75
N HIS A 199 -32.83 1.07 1.19
CA HIS A 199 -32.77 1.78 -0.08
C HIS A 199 -31.73 2.90 0.01
N VAL A 200 -30.73 2.88 -0.88
CA VAL A 200 -29.81 4.00 -1.09
C VAL A 200 -29.84 4.34 -2.58
N GLU A 201 -30.56 5.39 -2.96
CA GLU A 201 -30.30 6.12 -4.19
C GLU A 201 -29.19 7.14 -3.91
N ARG A 202 -27.97 6.84 -4.37
CA ARG A 202 -26.92 7.84 -4.56
C ARG A 202 -26.17 7.57 -5.86
N GLU A 203 -26.06 8.61 -6.67
CA GLU A 203 -25.39 8.65 -7.97
C GLU A 203 -23.84 8.70 -7.83
N GLU A 204 -23.20 7.93 -6.92
CA GLU A 204 -21.73 8.02 -6.67
C GLU A 204 -21.05 6.68 -6.33
N ASP A 205 -21.50 5.56 -6.90
CA ASP A 205 -20.99 4.22 -6.60
C ASP A 205 -19.71 3.83 -7.38
N ARG A 206 -18.74 4.75 -7.57
CA ARG A 206 -17.49 4.45 -8.30
C ARG A 206 -16.24 4.98 -7.60
N ILE A 207 -15.30 4.08 -7.28
CA ILE A 207 -13.97 4.41 -6.76
C ILE A 207 -12.95 4.31 -7.91
N TYR A 208 -12.30 5.43 -8.19
CA TYR A 208 -11.29 5.53 -9.24
C TYR A 208 -9.88 5.50 -8.66
N SER A 209 -9.04 4.62 -9.22
CA SER A 209 -7.60 4.59 -9.00
C SER A 209 -6.87 4.62 -10.34
N SER A 210 -5.60 4.99 -10.33
CA SER A 210 -4.76 4.94 -11.54
C SER A 210 -4.58 3.51 -12.08
N ALA A 211 -4.95 2.47 -11.32
CA ALA A 211 -4.75 1.07 -11.70
C ALA A 211 -6.02 0.22 -11.63
N PHE A 212 -7.14 0.76 -11.15
CA PHE A 212 -8.43 0.06 -11.10
C PHE A 212 -9.58 1.06 -11.02
N VAL A 213 -10.75 0.61 -11.43
CA VAL A 213 -12.03 1.26 -11.20
C VAL A 213 -12.89 0.22 -10.49
N LEU A 214 -13.34 0.55 -9.29
CA LEU A 214 -14.31 -0.25 -8.56
C LEU A 214 -15.66 0.40 -8.75
N GLU A 215 -16.55 -0.26 -9.48
CA GLU A 215 -17.95 0.14 -9.63
C GLU A 215 -18.78 -0.69 -8.66
N MET A 216 -19.72 -0.04 -7.99
CA MET A 216 -20.69 -0.67 -7.10
C MET A 216 -22.06 -0.48 -7.73
N THR A 217 -22.93 -1.47 -7.63
CA THR A 217 -24.31 -1.33 -8.13
C THR A 217 -25.20 -2.13 -7.22
N GLY A 218 -25.77 -1.47 -6.20
CA GLY A 218 -26.53 -2.12 -5.15
C GLY A 218 -25.67 -3.13 -4.38
N LYS A 219 -25.91 -4.43 -4.62
CA LYS A 219 -25.24 -5.58 -3.95
C LYS A 219 -24.09 -6.18 -4.76
N ASP A 220 -23.95 -5.78 -6.02
CA ASP A 220 -22.93 -6.30 -6.92
C ASP A 220 -21.74 -5.33 -6.96
N PHE A 221 -20.53 -5.89 -7.05
CA PHE A 221 -19.30 -5.14 -7.14
C PHE A 221 -18.59 -5.53 -8.43
N VAL A 222 -18.19 -4.55 -9.22
CA VAL A 222 -17.41 -4.77 -10.42
C VAL A 222 -16.06 -4.11 -10.22
N LEU A 223 -15.06 -4.90 -9.85
CA LEU A 223 -13.68 -4.45 -9.83
C LEU A 223 -13.11 -4.55 -11.25
N ARG A 224 -13.13 -3.44 -11.97
CA ARG A 224 -12.44 -3.32 -13.24
C ARG A 224 -10.99 -2.98 -12.97
N VAL A 225 -10.08 -3.92 -13.16
CA VAL A 225 -8.65 -3.59 -13.17
C VAL A 225 -8.34 -2.91 -14.49
N VAL A 226 -8.42 -1.58 -14.50
CA VAL A 226 -8.16 -0.78 -15.69
C VAL A 226 -6.64 -0.68 -15.86
N PRO A 227 -6.07 -1.13 -17.00
CA PRO A 227 -4.68 -0.85 -17.29
C PRO A 227 -4.48 0.66 -17.23
N ALA A 228 -3.55 1.12 -16.38
CA ALA A 228 -3.37 2.54 -16.09
C ALA A 228 -3.40 3.35 -17.38
N VAL A 229 -4.31 4.33 -17.48
CA VAL A 229 -4.53 5.08 -18.72
C VAL A 229 -3.20 5.72 -19.15
N GLY A 230 -2.67 5.26 -20.29
CA GLY A 230 -1.34 5.66 -20.81
C GLY A 230 -0.22 4.63 -20.62
N ALA A 231 -0.41 3.62 -19.78
CA ALA A 231 0.47 2.46 -19.62
C ALA A 231 0.06 1.32 -20.57
N ARG A 232 0.49 1.41 -21.83
CA ARG A 232 0.52 0.19 -22.66
C ARG A 232 1.47 -0.80 -21.96
N ASN A 233 0.91 -1.91 -21.48
CA ASN A 233 1.59 -3.17 -21.17
C ASN A 233 2.21 -3.38 -19.77
N HIS A 234 1.80 -2.67 -18.71
CA HIS A 234 2.25 -3.05 -17.36
C HIS A 234 1.07 -3.10 -16.37
N PRO A 235 0.57 -4.31 -16.02
CA PRO A 235 -0.27 -4.43 -14.84
C PRO A 235 0.52 -3.95 -13.63
N CYS A 236 -0.07 -3.05 -12.84
CA CYS A 236 0.49 -2.73 -11.53
C CYS A 236 0.34 -4.02 -10.70
N PRO A 237 1.44 -4.63 -10.20
CA PRO A 237 1.40 -5.95 -9.56
C PRO A 237 0.41 -6.03 -8.39
N ASN A 238 0.15 -4.88 -7.76
CA ASN A 238 -0.73 -4.76 -6.61
C ASN A 238 -2.10 -4.13 -6.98
N ALA A 239 -2.44 -3.96 -8.26
CA ALA A 239 -3.70 -3.31 -8.67
C ALA A 239 -4.93 -4.09 -8.18
N LEU A 240 -4.88 -5.41 -8.34
CA LEU A 240 -5.93 -6.30 -7.87
C LEU A 240 -6.01 -6.26 -6.34
N GLU A 241 -4.89 -6.44 -5.64
CA GLU A 241 -4.84 -6.41 -4.18
C GLU A 241 -5.33 -5.05 -3.63
N ASN A 242 -4.89 -3.93 -4.20
CA ASN A 242 -5.35 -2.60 -3.82
C ASN A 242 -6.84 -2.38 -4.13
N GLY A 243 -7.34 -2.95 -5.23
CA GLY A 243 -8.76 -2.95 -5.56
C GLY A 243 -9.58 -3.74 -4.55
N LEU A 244 -9.10 -4.92 -4.15
CA LEU A 244 -9.71 -5.76 -3.11
C LEU A 244 -9.64 -5.11 -1.72
N ARG A 245 -8.53 -4.44 -1.39
CA ARG A 245 -8.39 -3.64 -0.16
C ARG A 245 -9.42 -2.50 -0.14
N ALA A 246 -9.55 -1.78 -1.25
CA ALA A 246 -10.54 -0.71 -1.38
C ALA A 246 -11.97 -1.24 -1.27
N LEU A 247 -12.26 -2.39 -1.90
CA LEU A 247 -13.56 -3.05 -1.76
C LEU A 247 -13.84 -3.46 -0.31
N LEU A 248 -12.89 -4.13 0.34
CA LEU A 248 -13.06 -4.56 1.73
C LEU A 248 -13.25 -3.36 2.67
N ALA A 249 -12.47 -2.28 2.49
CA ALA A 249 -12.67 -1.03 3.21
C ALA A 249 -14.11 -0.52 3.07
N THR A 250 -14.60 -0.44 1.83
CA THR A 250 -15.96 0.05 1.56
C THR A 250 -17.04 -0.85 2.18
N LEU A 251 -16.87 -2.16 2.12
CA LEU A 251 -17.80 -3.10 2.74
C LEU A 251 -17.83 -2.97 4.26
N CYS A 252 -16.66 -2.88 4.90
CA CYS A 252 -16.58 -2.63 6.34
C CYS A 252 -17.20 -1.29 6.70
N ASN A 253 -16.99 -0.26 5.90
CA ASN A 253 -17.54 1.06 6.16
C ASN A 253 -19.07 1.12 6.05
N ARG A 254 -19.68 0.27 5.21
CA ARG A 254 -21.14 0.14 5.10
C ARG A 254 -21.77 -0.61 6.28
N ASP A 255 -20.99 -1.44 6.95
CA ASP A 255 -21.40 -2.12 8.17
C ASP A 255 -21.08 -1.21 9.38
N GLU A 256 -22.10 -0.85 10.14
CA GLU A 256 -21.96 -0.01 11.34
C GLU A 256 -21.13 -0.70 12.42
N ASN A 257 -21.06 -2.04 12.37
CA ASN A 257 -20.35 -2.86 13.33
C ASN A 257 -18.94 -3.25 12.86
N SER A 258 -18.43 -2.75 11.74
CA SER A 258 -17.05 -3.04 11.35
C SER A 258 -16.30 -1.84 10.82
N VAL A 259 -14.98 -1.87 11.00
CA VAL A 259 -14.07 -0.86 10.47
C VAL A 259 -12.76 -1.50 10.03
N MET A 260 -12.12 -0.91 9.04
CA MET A 260 -10.75 -1.27 8.67
C MET A 260 -9.79 -0.14 9.03
N LEU A 261 -8.71 -0.50 9.71
CA LEU A 261 -7.70 0.42 10.22
C LEU A 261 -6.35 0.18 9.56
N HIS A 262 -5.65 1.27 9.27
CA HIS A 262 -4.21 1.25 9.03
C HIS A 262 -3.45 1.16 10.36
N ALA A 263 -3.17 -0.05 10.80
CA ALA A 263 -2.66 -0.38 12.12
C ALA A 263 -1.77 -1.62 12.12
N ALA A 264 -1.08 -1.84 13.23
CA ALA A 264 -0.47 -3.13 13.56
C ALA A 264 -1.30 -3.80 14.63
N ALA A 265 -1.47 -5.12 14.55
CA ALA A 265 -2.13 -5.90 15.58
C ALA A 265 -1.31 -7.15 15.92
N VAL A 266 -1.23 -7.43 17.22
CA VAL A 266 -0.44 -8.52 17.80
C VAL A 266 -1.19 -9.14 18.98
N ALA A 267 -1.07 -10.44 19.17
CA ALA A 267 -1.47 -11.14 20.39
C ALA A 267 -0.23 -11.76 21.03
N LEU A 268 -0.10 -11.72 22.35
CA LEU A 268 1.09 -12.23 23.04
C LEU A 268 1.16 -13.77 23.02
N ASP A 269 0.01 -14.41 22.94
CA ASP A 269 -0.22 -15.85 22.75
C ASP A 269 -1.67 -16.10 22.25
N GLU A 270 -2.06 -17.37 22.08
CA GLU A 270 -3.37 -17.77 21.56
C GLU A 270 -4.55 -17.46 22.49
N THR A 271 -4.28 -17.28 23.79
CA THR A 271 -5.29 -17.03 24.82
C THR A 271 -5.38 -15.55 25.20
N SER A 272 -4.32 -14.80 24.95
CA SER A 272 -4.27 -13.35 25.12
C SER A 272 -5.16 -12.66 24.09
N GLY A 273 -5.85 -11.59 24.50
CA GLY A 273 -6.48 -10.69 23.54
C GLY A 273 -5.44 -9.94 22.69
N ALA A 274 -5.91 -9.33 21.61
CA ALA A 274 -5.08 -8.60 20.67
C ALA A 274 -4.86 -7.15 21.08
N TRP A 275 -3.64 -6.66 20.88
CA TRP A 275 -3.28 -5.25 20.99
C TRP A 275 -3.24 -4.63 19.60
N ILE A 276 -3.85 -3.45 19.44
CA ILE A 276 -3.81 -2.69 18.18
C ILE A 276 -3.03 -1.39 18.37
N ALA A 277 -2.05 -1.17 17.49
CA ALA A 277 -1.31 0.08 17.36
C ALA A 277 -1.74 0.85 16.09
N PRO A 278 -2.75 1.73 16.18
CA PRO A 278 -3.13 2.59 15.05
C PRO A 278 -2.11 3.70 14.82
N GLY A 279 -1.96 4.15 13.58
CA GLY A 279 -1.24 5.39 13.30
C GLY A 279 -0.63 5.50 11.92
N ALA A 280 -0.05 6.67 11.65
CA ALA A 280 0.58 7.00 10.37
C ALA A 280 1.80 6.09 10.05
N SER A 281 2.28 6.16 8.81
CA SER A 281 3.54 5.50 8.45
C SER A 281 4.70 6.11 9.26
N GLY A 282 5.63 5.27 9.72
CA GLY A 282 6.81 5.68 10.49
C GLY A 282 6.64 5.79 12.02
N THR A 283 5.44 5.52 12.56
CA THR A 283 5.20 5.51 14.02
C THR A 283 5.82 4.32 14.76
N GLY A 284 6.26 3.29 14.03
CA GLY A 284 6.93 2.12 14.61
C GLY A 284 6.12 0.82 14.54
N LYS A 285 4.93 0.80 13.91
CA LYS A 285 4.06 -0.38 13.75
C LYS A 285 4.78 -1.66 13.31
N THR A 286 5.47 -1.61 12.17
CA THR A 286 6.27 -2.76 11.69
C THR A 286 7.42 -3.11 12.63
N THR A 287 8.00 -2.13 13.33
CA THR A 287 9.05 -2.40 14.32
C THR A 287 8.49 -3.13 15.54
N LEU A 288 7.32 -2.73 16.03
CA LEU A 288 6.58 -3.41 17.09
C LEU A 288 6.33 -4.89 16.72
N CYS A 289 5.74 -5.13 15.54
CA CYS A 289 5.47 -6.48 15.06
C CYS A 289 6.74 -7.35 15.01
N ARG A 290 7.86 -6.80 14.52
CA ARG A 290 9.14 -7.54 14.45
C ARG A 290 9.70 -7.89 15.81
N VAL A 291 9.72 -6.93 16.75
CA VAL A 291 10.24 -7.15 18.10
C VAL A 291 9.40 -8.22 18.80
N LEU A 292 8.07 -8.08 18.79
CA LEU A 292 7.19 -9.03 19.46
C LEU A 292 7.18 -10.41 18.78
N GLN A 293 7.24 -10.47 17.45
CA GLN A 293 7.36 -11.75 16.74
C GLN A 293 8.67 -12.48 17.08
N ALA A 294 9.79 -11.76 17.16
CA ALA A 294 11.07 -12.35 17.56
C ALA A 294 11.01 -12.92 19.00
N GLU A 295 10.09 -12.43 19.82
CA GLU A 295 9.80 -12.92 21.17
C GLU A 295 8.65 -13.94 21.22
N GLY A 296 8.17 -14.41 20.06
CA GLY A 296 7.16 -15.46 19.95
C GLY A 296 5.70 -15.00 20.02
N ALA A 297 5.43 -13.69 19.90
CA ALA A 297 4.07 -13.19 19.79
C ALA A 297 3.46 -13.49 18.40
N LEU A 298 2.13 -13.56 18.36
CA LEU A 298 1.34 -13.77 17.14
C LEU A 298 1.10 -12.41 16.46
N VAL A 299 1.55 -12.25 15.23
CA VAL A 299 1.29 -11.02 14.46
C VAL A 299 0.05 -11.22 13.60
N LEU A 300 -1.00 -10.44 13.85
CA LEU A 300 -2.23 -10.48 13.07
C LEU A 300 -2.08 -9.67 11.77
N GLY A 301 -1.38 -8.55 11.83
CA GLY A 301 -1.05 -7.75 10.67
C GLY A 301 -0.28 -6.47 11.05
N ASP A 302 0.34 -5.83 10.06
CA ASP A 302 1.21 -4.66 10.25
C ASP A 302 0.79 -3.43 9.41
N ASP A 303 -0.25 -3.60 8.59
CA ASP A 303 -0.76 -2.60 7.65
C ASP A 303 -2.27 -2.43 7.81
N LEU A 304 -3.06 -3.41 7.35
CA LEU A 304 -4.53 -3.36 7.44
C LEU A 304 -5.05 -4.38 8.43
N ILE A 305 -5.84 -3.89 9.39
CA ILE A 305 -6.50 -4.66 10.45
C ILE A 305 -8.00 -4.43 10.36
N LEU A 306 -8.76 -5.51 10.45
CA LEU A 306 -10.21 -5.49 10.53
C LEU A 306 -10.63 -5.53 12.00
N LEU A 307 -11.56 -4.65 12.35
CA LEU A 307 -12.25 -4.67 13.63
C LEU A 307 -13.73 -4.92 13.41
N ARG A 308 -14.31 -5.76 14.27
CA ARG A 308 -15.75 -6.02 14.32
C ARG A 308 -16.26 -5.84 15.73
N ASN A 309 -17.32 -5.06 15.87
CA ASN A 309 -18.10 -5.00 17.09
C ASN A 309 -19.10 -6.16 17.10
N THR A 310 -18.96 -7.07 18.07
CA THR A 310 -19.86 -8.19 18.26
C THR A 310 -20.47 -8.12 19.67
N PRO A 311 -21.53 -8.91 19.97
CA PRO A 311 -22.09 -8.97 21.31
C PRO A 311 -21.06 -9.35 22.40
N GLU A 312 -20.00 -10.07 22.01
CA GLU A 312 -18.90 -10.49 22.89
C GLU A 312 -17.82 -9.41 23.06
N GLY A 313 -17.88 -8.32 22.30
CA GLY A 313 -16.94 -7.19 22.35
C GLY A 313 -16.31 -6.88 20.99
N LEU A 314 -15.26 -6.05 21.03
CA LEU A 314 -14.48 -5.75 19.82
C LEU A 314 -13.59 -6.93 19.47
N MET A 315 -13.66 -7.40 18.24
CA MET A 315 -12.87 -8.50 17.71
C MET A 315 -11.89 -7.99 16.65
N VAL A 316 -10.65 -8.46 16.72
CA VAL A 316 -9.53 -8.09 15.86
C VAL A 316 -9.20 -9.21 14.91
N GLU A 317 -9.06 -8.89 13.63
CA GLU A 317 -8.65 -9.82 12.58
C GLU A 317 -7.57 -9.21 11.69
N GLY A 318 -6.59 -10.03 11.32
CA GLY A 318 -5.65 -9.68 10.26
C GLY A 318 -6.36 -9.59 8.91
N SER A 319 -5.97 -8.63 8.07
CA SER A 319 -6.43 -8.65 6.68
C SER A 319 -5.72 -9.74 5.86
N PRO A 320 -6.36 -10.27 4.81
CA PRO A 320 -5.75 -11.29 3.93
C PRO A 320 -4.66 -10.71 3.00
N PHE A 321 -4.25 -9.45 3.20
CA PHE A 321 -3.39 -8.72 2.29
C PHE A 321 -1.94 -8.71 2.76
N SER A 322 -0.98 -8.74 1.83
CA SER A 322 0.43 -8.97 2.14
C SER A 322 1.20 -7.73 2.63
N GLY A 323 0.54 -6.57 2.73
CA GLY A 323 1.17 -5.29 3.12
C GLY A 323 2.15 -4.74 2.06
N ASP A 324 2.94 -3.74 2.41
CA ASP A 324 3.92 -3.05 1.54
C ASP A 324 5.22 -3.86 1.29
N GLY A 325 5.14 -5.20 1.30
CA GLY A 325 6.27 -6.07 0.94
C GLY A 325 7.24 -6.40 2.08
N ILE A 326 6.73 -6.46 3.32
CA ILE A 326 7.50 -6.90 4.49
C ILE A 326 6.98 -8.28 4.89
N ASP A 327 7.84 -9.29 4.76
CA ASP A 327 7.51 -10.71 4.98
C ASP A 327 7.52 -11.04 6.48
N ILE A 328 6.58 -10.47 7.24
CA ILE A 328 6.29 -10.86 8.63
C ILE A 328 5.21 -11.94 8.54
N PRO A 329 5.49 -13.20 8.96
CA PRO A 329 4.47 -14.24 9.03
C PRO A 329 3.26 -13.77 9.83
N LYS A 330 2.09 -13.80 9.19
CA LYS A 330 0.82 -13.42 9.82
C LYS A 330 0.11 -14.64 10.37
N THR A 331 -0.41 -14.53 11.57
CA THR A 331 -1.23 -15.55 12.23
C THR A 331 -2.69 -15.31 11.83
N PRO A 332 -3.34 -16.24 11.11
CA PRO A 332 -4.77 -16.16 10.87
C PRO A 332 -5.54 -16.37 12.17
N GLY A 333 -6.64 -15.65 12.35
CA GLY A 333 -7.50 -15.83 13.51
C GLY A 333 -8.25 -14.56 13.87
N ARG A 334 -9.13 -14.72 14.86
CA ARG A 334 -9.93 -13.64 15.45
C ARG A 334 -9.66 -13.62 16.94
N PHE A 335 -9.33 -12.46 17.47
CA PHE A 335 -8.95 -12.27 18.87
C PHE A 335 -9.77 -11.13 19.48
N PRO A 336 -10.24 -11.24 20.73
CA PRO A 336 -10.87 -10.10 21.39
C PRO A 336 -9.85 -8.96 21.50
N LEU A 337 -10.28 -7.73 21.27
CA LEU A 337 -9.43 -6.56 21.43
C LEU A 337 -9.17 -6.36 22.91
N HIS A 338 -7.89 -6.40 23.25
CA HIS A 338 -7.41 -6.20 24.59
C HIS A 338 -7.14 -4.72 24.89
N GLY A 339 -6.49 -4.01 23.95
CA GLY A 339 -6.07 -2.64 24.21
C GLY A 339 -5.55 -1.91 22.98
N TRP A 340 -5.66 -0.58 23.04
CA TRP A 340 -5.07 0.32 22.05
C TRP A 340 -3.67 0.74 22.46
N LEU A 341 -2.72 0.77 21.52
CA LEU A 341 -1.33 1.16 21.73
C LEU A 341 -0.99 2.43 20.94
N ILE A 342 -0.73 3.51 21.66
CA ILE A 342 -0.19 4.75 21.10
C ILE A 342 1.33 4.67 21.18
N LEU A 343 1.95 4.42 20.04
CA LEU A 343 3.39 4.18 19.96
C LEU A 343 4.19 5.48 20.08
N GLU A 344 5.23 5.42 20.89
CA GLU A 344 6.23 6.46 21.07
C GLU A 344 7.63 5.83 21.02
N LYS A 345 8.60 6.57 20.47
CA LYS A 345 9.98 6.10 20.42
C LYS A 345 10.66 6.30 21.78
N ALA A 346 11.39 5.30 22.23
CA ALA A 346 12.21 5.39 23.44
C ALA A 346 13.42 4.46 23.37
N ASP A 347 14.31 4.62 24.33
CA ASP A 347 15.48 3.77 24.59
C ASP A 347 15.20 2.67 25.63
N ARG A 348 14.04 2.72 26.27
CA ARG A 348 13.51 1.72 27.21
C ARG A 348 12.03 1.44 26.98
N HIS A 349 11.55 0.34 27.54
CA HIS A 349 10.13 -0.03 27.54
C HIS A 349 9.40 0.69 28.66
N GLU A 350 8.34 1.43 28.33
CA GLU A 350 7.38 2.01 29.29
C GLU A 350 5.96 1.85 28.73
N LEU A 351 5.05 1.39 29.57
CA LEU A 351 3.63 1.32 29.27
C LEU A 351 2.89 2.16 30.32
N GLY A 352 2.05 3.07 29.86
CA GLY A 352 1.25 3.91 30.75
C GLY A 352 -0.12 4.19 30.17
N ALA A 353 -1.07 4.60 30.99
CA ALA A 353 -2.41 4.92 30.52
C ALA A 353 -2.37 6.07 29.50
N THR A 354 -3.35 6.06 28.60
CA THR A 354 -3.64 7.22 27.77
C THR A 354 -5.13 7.54 27.79
N THR A 355 -5.46 8.77 27.43
CA THR A 355 -6.85 9.20 27.36
C THR A 355 -7.57 8.58 26.16
N PRO A 356 -8.89 8.30 26.28
CA PRO A 356 -9.71 7.90 25.14
C PRO A 356 -9.62 8.87 23.97
N GLY A 357 -9.55 10.18 24.24
CA GLY A 357 -9.39 11.19 23.18
C GLY A 357 -8.12 11.02 22.33
N ARG A 358 -6.99 10.60 22.94
CA ARG A 358 -5.75 10.32 22.20
C ARG A 358 -5.87 9.06 21.35
N VAL A 359 -6.60 8.07 21.84
CA VAL A 359 -6.94 6.84 21.11
C VAL A 359 -7.86 7.15 19.94
N ALA A 360 -8.94 7.90 20.17
CA ALA A 360 -9.86 8.37 19.13
C ALA A 360 -9.12 9.13 18.03
N ALA A 361 -8.21 10.05 18.38
CA ALA A 361 -7.41 10.76 17.38
C ALA A 361 -6.55 9.80 16.53
N ALA A 362 -5.95 8.78 17.15
CA ALA A 362 -5.14 7.80 16.43
C ALA A 362 -5.99 6.87 15.55
N ILE A 363 -7.16 6.45 16.02
CA ILE A 363 -8.14 5.67 15.25
C ILE A 363 -8.65 6.50 14.06
N GLY A 364 -9.09 7.74 14.29
CA GLY A 364 -9.58 8.64 13.25
C GLY A 364 -8.56 8.87 12.14
N GLY A 365 -7.28 9.00 12.48
CA GLY A 365 -6.19 9.11 11.50
C GLY A 365 -5.81 7.78 10.80
N ALA A 366 -6.22 6.64 11.35
CA ALA A 366 -5.94 5.31 10.83
C ALA A 366 -7.12 4.69 10.06
N LEU A 367 -8.34 5.19 10.25
CA LEU A 367 -9.54 4.68 9.60
C LEU A 367 -9.43 4.77 8.07
N GLN A 368 -9.74 3.67 7.40
CA GLN A 368 -9.88 3.63 5.94
C GLN A 368 -11.24 4.21 5.52
N GLY A 369 -11.48 5.50 5.78
CA GLY A 369 -12.78 6.18 5.65
C GLY A 369 -13.30 6.40 4.22
N GLN A 370 -13.08 5.48 3.29
CA GLN A 370 -13.69 5.55 1.95
C GLN A 370 -15.21 5.64 2.08
N GLY A 371 -15.80 6.74 1.61
CA GLY A 371 -17.24 7.00 1.68
C GLY A 371 -17.75 7.54 3.02
N MET A 372 -16.86 7.85 3.97
CA MET A 372 -17.22 8.51 5.23
C MET A 372 -16.86 10.00 5.18
N ASP A 373 -17.69 10.84 5.77
CA ASP A 373 -17.32 12.20 6.10
C ASP A 373 -16.51 12.29 7.42
N ALA A 374 -16.06 13.50 7.76
CA ALA A 374 -15.24 13.71 8.94
C ALA A 374 -16.01 13.49 10.26
N GLU A 375 -17.32 13.73 10.28
CA GLU A 375 -18.16 13.56 11.47
C GLU A 375 -18.34 12.08 11.77
N GLN A 376 -18.65 11.28 10.74
CA GLN A 376 -18.74 9.82 10.84
C GLN A 376 -17.43 9.18 11.29
N ILE A 377 -16.28 9.67 10.79
CA ILE A 377 -14.96 9.18 11.22
C ILE A 377 -14.73 9.49 12.70
N LEU A 378 -15.06 10.70 13.15
CA LEU A 378 -14.88 11.13 14.55
C LEU A 378 -15.80 10.36 15.49
N GLU A 379 -17.07 10.18 15.12
CA GLU A 379 -18.05 9.41 15.88
C GLU A 379 -17.59 7.96 16.07
N ARG A 380 -17.24 7.28 14.97
CA ARG A 380 -16.73 5.89 15.03
C ARG A 380 -15.47 5.79 15.88
N ALA A 381 -14.53 6.71 15.70
CA ALA A 381 -13.31 6.71 16.49
C ALA A 381 -13.56 6.94 17.99
N SER A 382 -14.51 7.82 18.33
CA SER A 382 -14.93 8.08 19.71
C SER A 382 -15.53 6.84 20.36
N VAL A 383 -16.51 6.19 19.69
CA VAL A 383 -17.14 4.96 20.17
C VAL A 383 -16.10 3.88 20.43
N LEU A 384 -15.26 3.58 19.42
CA LEU A 384 -14.24 2.53 19.53
C LEU A 384 -13.20 2.81 20.64
N SER A 385 -12.84 4.08 20.84
CA SER A 385 -11.92 4.47 21.92
C SER A 385 -12.50 4.32 23.32
N GLY A 386 -13.83 4.35 23.45
CA GLY A 386 -14.52 4.20 24.74
C GLY A 386 -14.77 2.75 25.15
N MET A 387 -14.73 1.81 24.19
CA MET A 387 -15.04 0.40 24.43
C MET A 387 -13.86 -0.40 25.01
N THR A 388 -12.64 0.10 24.90
CA THR A 388 -11.43 -0.64 25.29
C THR A 388 -10.36 0.32 25.80
N PRO A 389 -9.61 -0.02 26.86
CA PRO A 389 -8.56 0.83 27.38
C PRO A 389 -7.48 1.16 26.34
N GLY A 390 -6.93 2.36 26.48
CA GLY A 390 -5.81 2.84 25.69
C GLY A 390 -4.55 2.98 26.53
N TRP A 391 -3.43 2.70 25.88
CA TRP A 391 -2.11 2.72 26.49
C TRP A 391 -1.14 3.46 25.60
N ARG A 392 -0.19 4.16 26.22
CA ARG A 392 0.98 4.73 25.57
C ARG A 392 2.11 3.73 25.72
N LEU A 393 2.62 3.25 24.60
CA LEU A 393 3.75 2.32 24.58
C LEU A 393 4.99 3.03 24.04
N ARG A 394 5.94 3.24 24.94
CA ARG A 394 7.31 3.63 24.63
C ARG A 394 8.13 2.35 24.62
N PHE A 395 8.87 2.08 23.55
CA PHE A 395 9.64 0.84 23.49
C PHE A 395 10.97 1.01 22.77
N ALA A 396 11.94 0.23 23.25
CA ALA A 396 13.26 0.08 22.65
C ALA A 396 13.24 -1.02 21.59
N ARG A 397 14.22 -1.02 20.67
CA ARG A 397 14.47 -2.15 19.77
C ARG A 397 15.31 -3.23 20.45
N ALA A 398 14.91 -3.60 21.67
CA ALA A 398 15.62 -4.54 22.52
C ALA A 398 14.66 -5.65 23.00
N PRO A 399 15.16 -6.85 23.32
CA PRO A 399 14.35 -7.92 23.87
C PRO A 399 13.61 -7.55 25.16
N GLY A 400 12.60 -8.34 25.53
CA GLY A 400 11.85 -8.25 26.77
C GLY A 400 10.56 -7.44 26.68
N LEU A 401 10.18 -6.97 25.48
CA LEU A 401 8.95 -6.20 25.31
C LEU A 401 7.69 -7.03 25.58
N ARG A 402 7.66 -8.30 25.14
CA ARG A 402 6.54 -9.23 25.36
C ARG A 402 6.32 -9.47 26.84
N GLN A 403 7.39 -9.79 27.58
CA GLN A 403 7.31 -10.01 29.03
C GLN A 403 6.83 -8.75 29.74
N TYR A 404 7.31 -7.57 29.32
CA TYR A 404 6.90 -6.30 29.90
C TYR A 404 5.40 -6.03 29.66
N MET A 405 4.89 -6.26 28.45
CA MET A 405 3.47 -6.12 28.13
C MET A 405 2.58 -7.13 28.88
N ASP A 406 3.04 -8.38 29.01
CA ASP A 406 2.34 -9.43 29.74
C ASP A 406 2.25 -9.12 31.24
N GLN A 407 3.36 -8.67 31.84
CA GLN A 407 3.39 -8.26 33.25
C GLN A 407 2.45 -7.07 33.50
N ALA A 408 2.56 -6.02 32.68
CA ALA A 408 1.70 -4.84 32.80
C ALA A 408 0.20 -5.17 32.63
N PHE A 409 -0.11 -6.19 31.82
CA PHE A 409 -1.48 -6.70 31.69
C PHE A 409 -1.96 -7.39 32.97
N ARG A 410 -1.18 -8.33 33.52
CA ARG A 410 -1.55 -9.08 34.73
C ARG A 410 -1.74 -8.18 35.94
N ASP A 411 -0.95 -7.11 36.03
CA ASP A 411 -0.97 -6.19 37.17
C ASP A 411 -2.17 -5.22 37.11
N GLY A 412 -2.96 -5.23 36.02
CA GLY A 412 -4.26 -4.58 35.93
C GLY A 412 -4.25 -3.05 36.03
N ASN A 413 -3.08 -2.41 36.01
CA ASN A 413 -2.95 -0.98 36.31
C ASN A 413 -1.78 -0.36 35.53
N PRO A 414 -1.99 0.77 34.84
CA PRO A 414 -0.97 1.79 34.70
C PRO A 414 -1.17 2.84 35.82
N ASP A 415 -0.19 3.00 36.69
CA ASP A 415 -0.01 4.30 37.35
C ASP A 415 0.24 5.42 36.31
#